data_AF-A0A321LE84-F1
#
_entry.id   AF-A0A321LE84-F1
#
_cell.length_a   1.000
_cell.length_b   1.000
_cell.length_c   1.000
_cell.angle_alpha   90.00
_cell.angle_beta   90.00
_cell.angle_gamma   90.00
#
_symmetry.space_group_name_H-M   'P 1'
#
loop_
_entity.id
_entity.type
_entity.pdbx_description
1 polymer ?
#
loop_
_entity_poly.entity_id
_entity_poly.type
_entity_poly.pdbx_seq_one_letter_code
_entity_poly.pdbx_strand_id
1 'polypeptide(L)'
;MRRSALVLIALAISLLGVFALGRFSQATPALREVSPTDLLSSLRDGSIKIVDCSYTYFEGMPGIKLPPPFANTKTFELTNISRYDERGPAWYWNWFSIGEHAGTHIDAPNHWVSGKENVGVDRIDVSQLIAPAVVVDVTQKAAANSDYEVTREDLLAWEKANGRIPNGAVVVMNSGWGKRWPDPSKFLGLDAKGGPHGPGFGDAAAGFLLKERNIAGLAVDTVSTEAMALAGGKKPTPFPVHFMVHGAKKYQIEMLANAGLLPAKGAVLVISPVKIQNGSGAPTRIYALVPSR
;
A
#
# COMPACT_ATOMS: atom_id res chain seq x y z
N MET A 1 -43.92 -39.48 63.85
CA MET A 1 -43.60 -38.11 63.42
C MET A 1 -42.37 -38.14 62.51
N ARG A 2 -42.50 -37.58 61.29
CA ARG A 2 -41.49 -37.36 60.21
C ARG A 2 -40.92 -38.64 59.53
N ARG A 3 -41.39 -39.04 58.33
CA ARG A 3 -41.11 -38.56 56.93
C ARG A 3 -39.62 -38.73 56.57
N SER A 4 -39.14 -39.42 55.52
CA SER A 4 -39.58 -39.64 54.10
C SER A 4 -38.82 -40.86 53.51
N ALA A 5 -39.39 -41.81 52.74
CA ALA A 5 -39.47 -41.92 51.25
C ALA A 5 -38.19 -41.47 50.49
N LEU A 6 -37.52 -42.18 49.56
CA LEU A 6 -37.88 -43.02 48.39
C LEU A 6 -36.73 -44.04 48.09
N VAL A 7 -36.91 -45.32 47.71
CA VAL A 7 -37.28 -45.94 46.39
C VAL A 7 -36.22 -45.65 45.29
N LEU A 8 -35.62 -46.54 44.47
CA LEU A 8 -35.54 -48.01 44.26
C LEU A 8 -34.61 -48.26 43.01
N ILE A 9 -34.22 -49.52 42.75
CA ILE A 9 -33.70 -50.11 41.46
C ILE A 9 -32.16 -49.96 41.26
N ALA A 10 -31.28 -50.97 41.19
CA ALA A 10 -31.23 -52.37 40.71
C ALA A 10 -30.53 -52.57 39.34
N LEU A 11 -29.66 -53.59 39.35
CA LEU A 11 -29.16 -54.46 38.27
C LEU A 11 -27.90 -54.14 37.44
N ALA A 12 -27.07 -55.18 37.42
CA ALA A 12 -25.87 -55.45 36.67
C ALA A 12 -26.09 -55.65 35.16
N ILE A 13 -25.01 -55.61 34.36
CA ILE A 13 -24.39 -56.77 33.69
C ILE A 13 -23.35 -56.27 32.67
N SER A 14 -22.26 -57.01 32.61
CA SER A 14 -21.06 -56.88 31.80
C SER A 14 -21.17 -57.56 30.41
N LEU A 15 -20.18 -57.24 29.56
CA LEU A 15 -19.60 -57.99 28.43
C LEU A 15 -19.92 -57.60 26.97
N LEU A 16 -18.81 -57.25 26.31
CA LEU A 16 -18.37 -57.47 24.92
C LEU A 16 -19.16 -56.90 23.73
N GLY A 17 -18.52 -55.91 23.09
CA GLY A 17 -18.60 -55.67 21.66
C GLY A 17 -17.25 -55.17 21.15
N VAL A 18 -16.47 -56.06 20.51
CA VAL A 18 -15.24 -55.70 19.78
C VAL A 18 -15.66 -55.00 18.50
N PHE A 19 -15.55 -53.67 18.46
CA PHE A 19 -15.57 -52.91 17.21
C PHE A 19 -14.15 -52.50 16.85
N ALA A 20 -13.60 -53.15 15.83
CA ALA A 20 -12.39 -52.71 15.15
C ALA A 20 -12.70 -51.42 14.37
N LEU A 21 -12.62 -50.28 15.05
CA LEU A 21 -12.57 -48.97 14.41
C LEU A 21 -11.14 -48.75 13.92
N GLY A 22 -10.93 -48.95 12.62
CA GLY A 22 -9.74 -48.48 11.93
C GLY A 22 -9.56 -46.99 12.18
N ARG A 23 -8.58 -46.63 13.01
CA ARG A 23 -8.13 -45.26 13.17
C ARG A 23 -7.46 -44.83 11.87
N PHE A 24 -8.21 -44.23 10.96
CA PHE A 24 -7.62 -43.30 10.01
C PHE A 24 -7.13 -42.09 10.80
N SER A 25 -5.91 -42.18 11.32
CA SER A 25 -5.16 -41.00 11.76
C SER A 25 -4.81 -40.24 10.50
N GLN A 26 -5.65 -39.27 10.13
CA GLN A 26 -5.18 -38.19 9.28
C GLN A 26 -4.12 -37.46 10.09
N ALA A 27 -2.86 -37.71 9.78
CA ALA A 27 -1.75 -36.95 10.32
C ALA A 27 -2.03 -35.48 10.01
N THR A 28 -2.27 -34.70 11.05
CA THR A 28 -2.34 -33.24 10.95
C THR A 28 -1.00 -32.81 10.36
N PRO A 29 -0.95 -32.12 9.20
CA PRO A 29 0.32 -31.69 8.64
C PRO A 29 1.02 -30.85 9.70
N ALA A 30 2.23 -31.26 10.10
CA ALA A 30 3.03 -30.52 11.04
C ALA A 30 3.15 -29.09 10.52
N LEU A 31 2.80 -28.10 11.35
CA LEU A 31 2.97 -26.70 11.02
C LEU A 31 4.47 -26.49 10.74
N ARG A 32 4.80 -26.20 9.47
CA ARG A 32 6.17 -25.87 9.10
C ARG A 32 6.56 -24.62 9.88
N GLU A 33 7.64 -24.71 10.64
CA GLU A 33 8.23 -23.56 11.32
C GLU A 33 8.69 -22.55 10.26
N VAL A 34 8.07 -21.37 10.26
CA VAL A 34 8.39 -20.31 9.30
C VAL A 34 9.58 -19.54 9.87
N SER A 35 10.75 -19.68 9.24
CA SER A 35 11.97 -18.99 9.64
C SER A 35 12.29 -17.84 8.67
N PRO A 36 12.78 -16.68 9.15
CA PRO A 36 13.36 -15.65 8.28
C PRO A 36 14.47 -16.17 7.34
N THR A 37 15.13 -17.28 7.70
CA THR A 37 16.13 -17.92 6.83
C THR A 37 15.52 -18.53 5.57
N ASP A 38 14.24 -18.89 5.57
CA ASP A 38 13.54 -19.39 4.38
C ASP A 38 13.43 -18.27 3.33
N LEU A 39 13.09 -17.05 3.75
CA LEU A 39 13.10 -15.87 2.88
C LEU A 39 14.50 -15.62 2.30
N LEU A 40 15.55 -15.67 3.14
CA LEU A 40 16.93 -15.50 2.65
C LEU A 40 17.33 -16.58 1.64
N SER A 41 16.89 -17.82 1.85
CA SER A 41 17.14 -18.92 0.92
C SER A 41 16.42 -18.67 -0.40
N SER A 42 15.15 -18.28 -0.35
CA SER A 42 14.35 -17.93 -1.53
C SER A 42 14.88 -16.73 -2.31
N LEU A 43 15.48 -15.75 -1.63
CA LEU A 43 16.15 -14.63 -2.29
C LEU A 43 17.45 -15.08 -2.99
N ARG A 44 18.20 -16.01 -2.39
CA ARG A 44 19.48 -16.52 -2.94
C ARG A 44 19.26 -17.47 -4.12
N ASP A 45 18.25 -18.33 -4.05
CA ASP A 45 17.92 -19.25 -5.14
C ASP A 45 17.07 -18.59 -6.25
N GLY A 46 16.61 -17.36 -6.01
CA GLY A 46 15.87 -16.56 -6.96
C GLY A 46 14.38 -16.91 -7.07
N SER A 47 13.84 -17.78 -6.23
CA SER A 47 12.39 -18.07 -6.14
C SER A 47 11.59 -16.86 -5.65
N ILE A 48 12.22 -15.93 -4.93
CA ILE A 48 11.71 -14.58 -4.66
C ILE A 48 12.67 -13.56 -5.28
N LYS A 49 12.11 -12.58 -6.00
CA LYS A 49 12.83 -11.42 -6.53
C LYS A 49 12.45 -10.16 -5.78
N ILE A 50 13.33 -9.16 -5.84
CA ILE A 50 13.07 -7.81 -5.35
C ILE A 50 12.82 -6.91 -6.56
N VAL A 51 11.68 -6.23 -6.57
CA VAL A 51 11.37 -5.17 -7.53
C VAL A 51 11.49 -3.84 -6.81
N ASP A 52 12.34 -2.95 -7.30
CA ASP A 52 12.37 -1.57 -6.80
C ASP A 52 11.14 -0.81 -7.29
N CYS A 53 10.38 -0.24 -6.36
CA CYS A 53 9.14 0.49 -6.64
C CYS A 53 9.30 2.00 -6.35
N SER A 54 10.53 2.51 -6.41
CA SER A 54 10.83 3.92 -6.12
C SER A 54 11.45 4.64 -7.31
N TYR A 55 11.04 5.88 -7.55
CA TYR A 55 11.76 6.77 -8.45
C TYR A 55 13.00 7.36 -7.77
N THR A 56 14.05 7.59 -8.57
CA THR A 56 15.24 8.33 -8.11
C THR A 56 14.89 9.79 -7.87
N TYR A 57 15.32 10.38 -6.76
CA TYR A 57 15.20 11.82 -6.54
C TYR A 57 16.32 12.57 -7.25
N PHE A 58 15.95 13.63 -7.95
CA PHE A 58 16.86 14.52 -8.66
C PHE A 58 16.26 15.93 -8.74
N GLU A 59 17.12 16.93 -8.97
CA GLU A 59 16.67 18.31 -9.09
C GLU A 59 15.78 18.50 -10.32
N GLY A 60 14.63 19.16 -10.15
CA GLY A 60 13.66 19.32 -11.22
C GLY A 60 12.76 18.09 -11.46
N MET A 61 12.80 17.09 -10.57
CA MET A 61 11.88 15.96 -10.65
C MET A 61 10.41 16.42 -10.58
N PRO A 62 9.48 15.66 -11.20
CA PRO A 62 8.04 15.89 -11.08
C PRO A 62 7.61 15.94 -9.61
N GLY A 63 6.64 16.81 -9.30
CA GLY A 63 6.01 16.88 -7.99
C GLY A 63 4.72 17.68 -8.06
N ILE A 64 3.77 17.35 -7.18
CA ILE A 64 2.43 17.91 -7.16
C ILE A 64 2.46 19.45 -7.20
N LYS A 65 1.52 20.03 -7.96
CA LYS A 65 1.32 21.47 -8.05
C LYS A 65 -0.11 21.82 -7.65
N LEU A 66 -0.25 22.65 -6.61
CA LEU A 66 -1.53 23.16 -6.14
C LEU A 66 -1.80 24.55 -6.73
N PRO A 67 -3.06 24.86 -7.10
CA PRO A 67 -3.41 26.17 -7.59
C PRO A 67 -3.34 27.23 -6.48
N PRO A 68 -3.11 28.52 -6.82
CA PRO A 68 -3.24 29.61 -5.87
C PRO A 68 -4.63 29.61 -5.19
N PRO A 69 -4.73 29.96 -3.89
CA PRO A 69 -3.67 30.50 -3.02
C PRO A 69 -2.87 29.43 -2.25
N PHE A 70 -2.99 28.14 -2.59
CA PHE A 70 -2.36 27.08 -1.81
C PHE A 70 -0.83 27.05 -1.98
N ALA A 71 -0.13 26.80 -0.87
CA ALA A 71 1.32 26.65 -0.85
C ALA A 71 1.74 25.36 -1.57
N ASN A 72 2.87 25.41 -2.26
CA ASN A 72 3.41 24.27 -2.98
C ASN A 72 4.62 23.68 -2.25
N THR A 73 4.73 22.36 -2.25
CA THR A 73 5.89 21.65 -1.69
C THR A 73 7.14 21.85 -2.56
N LYS A 74 8.32 21.82 -1.94
CA LYS A 74 9.60 21.71 -2.66
C LYS A 74 9.82 20.24 -3.03
N THR A 75 10.33 19.98 -4.25
CA THR A 75 10.65 18.62 -4.68
C THR A 75 12.00 18.16 -4.12
N PHE A 76 13.11 18.36 -4.82
CA PHE A 76 14.44 17.94 -4.35
C PHE A 76 15.51 18.96 -4.74
N GLU A 77 16.39 19.25 -3.79
CA GLU A 77 17.56 20.11 -3.95
C GLU A 77 18.76 19.39 -3.32
N LEU A 78 19.88 19.31 -4.04
CA LEU A 78 21.08 18.60 -3.60
C LEU A 78 22.28 19.54 -3.65
N THR A 79 22.87 19.81 -2.49
CA THR A 79 24.03 20.69 -2.42
C THR A 79 25.27 19.92 -1.99
N ASN A 80 26.30 19.98 -2.83
CA ASN A 80 27.57 19.34 -2.56
C ASN A 80 28.32 20.03 -1.41
N ILE A 81 28.72 19.26 -0.40
CA ILE A 81 29.54 19.75 0.72
C ILE A 81 31.02 19.64 0.34
N SER A 82 31.45 18.44 -0.05
CA SER A 82 32.80 18.15 -0.57
C SER A 82 32.75 16.96 -1.52
N ARG A 83 33.77 16.82 -2.38
CA ARG A 83 33.92 15.64 -3.25
C ARG A 83 35.39 15.38 -3.54
N TYR A 84 36.08 14.75 -2.57
CA TYR A 84 37.51 14.41 -2.69
C TYR A 84 38.38 15.61 -3.07
N ASP A 85 38.00 16.80 -2.57
CA ASP A 85 38.61 18.09 -2.84
C ASP A 85 39.12 18.70 -1.52
N GLU A 86 39.62 19.94 -1.55
CA GLU A 86 40.16 20.62 -0.36
C GLU A 86 39.14 20.77 0.78
N ARG A 87 37.84 20.75 0.47
CA ARG A 87 36.74 20.84 1.45
C ARG A 87 36.48 19.50 2.16
N GLY A 88 36.97 18.39 1.59
CA GLY A 88 36.86 17.04 2.16
C GLY A 88 37.71 16.05 1.35
N PRO A 89 39.01 15.93 1.67
CA PRO A 89 39.96 15.23 0.80
C PRO A 89 39.72 13.72 0.64
N ALA A 90 39.05 13.08 1.60
CA ALA A 90 38.87 11.63 1.62
C ALA A 90 37.41 11.18 1.54
N TRP A 91 36.44 12.09 1.37
CA TRP A 91 35.02 11.75 1.35
C TRP A 91 34.19 12.60 0.38
N TYR A 92 33.08 12.01 -0.04
CA TYR A 92 32.05 12.65 -0.84
C TYR A 92 30.72 12.59 -0.08
N TRP A 93 30.08 13.73 0.06
CA TRP A 93 28.80 13.87 0.72
C TRP A 93 28.08 15.16 0.29
N ASN A 94 26.77 15.16 0.47
CA ASN A 94 25.89 16.27 0.11
C ASN A 94 24.90 16.49 1.26
N TRP A 95 24.42 17.72 1.41
CA TRP A 95 23.17 17.97 2.13
C TRP A 95 22.05 18.11 1.10
N PHE A 96 20.82 17.79 1.50
CA PHE A 96 19.66 17.89 0.62
C PHE A 96 18.47 18.50 1.36
N SER A 97 17.54 19.06 0.59
CA SER A 97 16.22 19.46 1.07
C SER A 97 15.12 18.85 0.20
N ILE A 98 14.04 18.41 0.83
CA ILE A 98 12.91 17.72 0.19
C ILE A 98 11.66 17.93 1.03
N GLY A 99 10.51 18.12 0.37
CA GLY A 99 9.22 18.11 1.05
C GLY A 99 8.79 16.70 1.46
N GLU A 100 7.91 16.59 2.45
CA GLU A 100 7.38 15.29 2.91
C GLU A 100 6.69 14.51 1.77
N HIS A 101 6.02 15.24 0.88
CA HIS A 101 5.17 14.77 -0.21
C HIS A 101 5.83 14.94 -1.58
N ALA A 102 7.04 14.42 -1.73
CA ALA A 102 7.85 14.61 -2.94
C ALA A 102 8.46 13.29 -3.44
N GLY A 103 8.35 13.05 -4.75
CA GLY A 103 8.78 11.78 -5.37
C GLY A 103 7.96 10.60 -4.86
N THR A 104 8.49 9.38 -4.91
CA THR A 104 7.85 8.23 -4.24
C THR A 104 7.79 8.47 -2.73
N HIS A 105 6.59 8.55 -2.16
CA HIS A 105 6.40 8.90 -0.74
C HIS A 105 5.20 8.17 -0.13
N ILE A 106 5.12 8.22 1.20
CA ILE A 106 3.97 7.77 1.98
C ILE A 106 3.27 8.98 2.59
N ASP A 107 1.94 8.93 2.64
CA ASP A 107 1.11 9.87 3.38
C ASP A 107 0.63 9.20 4.67
N ALA A 108 0.93 9.84 5.79
CA ALA A 108 0.47 9.38 7.09
C ALA A 108 -0.98 9.85 7.35
N PRO A 109 -1.73 9.18 8.25
CA PRO A 109 -3.09 9.57 8.57
C PRO A 109 -3.29 11.04 8.99
N ASN A 110 -2.30 11.68 9.63
CA ASN A 110 -2.36 13.08 10.01
C ASN A 110 -2.16 14.07 8.84
N HIS A 111 -1.89 13.59 7.62
CA HIS A 111 -1.78 14.44 6.42
C HIS A 111 -3.06 15.22 6.13
N TRP A 112 -4.21 14.59 6.36
CA TRP A 112 -5.50 15.17 5.99
C TRP A 112 -6.32 15.58 7.20
N VAL A 113 -7.18 16.59 7.02
CA VAL A 113 -7.99 17.15 8.11
C VAL A 113 -8.88 16.11 8.81
N SER A 114 -9.35 15.09 8.07
CA SER A 114 -10.15 13.99 8.62
C SER A 114 -9.35 13.06 9.55
N GLY A 115 -8.04 13.06 9.44
CA GLY A 115 -7.12 12.30 10.27
C GLY A 115 -6.17 13.15 11.10
N LYS A 116 -6.42 14.47 11.26
CA LYS A 116 -5.53 15.41 11.97
C LYS A 116 -5.10 15.00 13.39
N GLU A 117 -5.93 14.21 14.08
CA GLU A 117 -5.66 13.69 15.44
C GLU A 117 -5.03 12.28 15.43
N ASN A 118 -4.79 11.71 14.25
CA ASN A 118 -4.17 10.40 14.09
C ASN A 118 -2.64 10.51 14.11
N VAL A 119 -1.99 9.37 13.93
CA VAL A 119 -0.53 9.25 13.97
C VAL A 119 0.14 9.89 12.75
N GLY A 120 1.30 10.50 12.98
CA GLY A 120 2.27 10.84 11.95
C GLY A 120 3.13 9.64 11.55
N VAL A 121 3.96 9.82 10.51
CA VAL A 121 4.77 8.77 9.90
C VAL A 121 5.73 8.09 10.91
N ASP A 122 6.21 8.82 11.92
CA ASP A 122 7.07 8.29 12.98
C ASP A 122 6.40 7.29 13.93
N ARG A 123 5.07 7.25 13.92
CA ARG A 123 4.24 6.46 14.83
C ARG A 123 3.36 5.43 14.11
N ILE A 124 3.49 5.28 12.80
CA ILE A 124 2.91 4.13 12.09
C ILE A 124 3.61 2.86 12.60
N ASP A 125 2.84 1.82 12.92
CA ASP A 125 3.40 0.53 13.32
C ASP A 125 4.17 -0.06 12.13
N VAL A 126 5.47 -0.33 12.32
CA VAL A 126 6.35 -0.83 11.27
C VAL A 126 5.87 -2.16 10.68
N SER A 127 5.14 -2.97 11.46
CA SER A 127 4.54 -4.21 10.95
C SER A 127 3.48 -3.95 9.88
N GLN A 128 2.83 -2.79 9.88
CA GLN A 128 1.86 -2.36 8.85
C GLN A 128 2.54 -1.87 7.57
N LEU A 129 3.84 -1.59 7.64
CA LEU A 129 4.67 -1.15 6.50
C LEU A 129 5.30 -2.33 5.74
N ILE A 130 5.02 -3.56 6.18
CA ILE A 130 5.31 -4.80 5.45
C ILE A 130 3.97 -5.47 5.18
N ALA A 131 3.43 -5.26 3.97
CA ALA A 131 2.03 -5.57 3.68
C ALA A 131 1.89 -6.42 2.40
N PRO A 132 0.93 -7.36 2.34
CA PRO A 132 0.59 -8.01 1.08
C PRO A 132 0.12 -6.95 0.09
N ALA A 133 0.52 -7.07 -1.16
CA ALA A 133 0.12 -6.14 -2.22
C ALA A 133 -0.69 -6.87 -3.28
N VAL A 134 -1.73 -6.19 -3.75
CA VAL A 134 -2.52 -6.59 -4.91
C VAL A 134 -2.47 -5.48 -5.95
N VAL A 135 -2.36 -5.85 -7.22
CA VAL A 135 -2.26 -4.89 -8.32
C VAL A 135 -3.53 -4.95 -9.16
N VAL A 136 -4.25 -3.83 -9.18
CA VAL A 136 -5.42 -3.59 -10.02
C VAL A 136 -4.93 -2.90 -11.28
N ASP A 137 -4.85 -3.66 -12.38
CA ASP A 137 -4.41 -3.14 -13.67
C ASP A 137 -5.57 -2.42 -14.38
N VAL A 138 -5.38 -1.12 -14.60
CA VAL A 138 -6.30 -0.26 -15.35
C VAL A 138 -5.60 0.42 -16.52
N THR A 139 -4.45 -0.10 -16.97
CA THR A 139 -3.60 0.50 -18.01
C THR A 139 -4.36 0.82 -19.29
N GLN A 140 -5.19 -0.10 -19.77
CA GLN A 140 -6.00 0.10 -20.98
C GLN A 140 -7.06 1.19 -20.78
N LYS A 141 -7.68 1.23 -19.60
CA LYS A 141 -8.73 2.22 -19.28
C LYS A 141 -8.15 3.61 -19.08
N ALA A 142 -7.02 3.70 -18.39
CA ALA A 142 -6.25 4.93 -18.20
C ALA A 142 -5.65 5.45 -19.52
N ALA A 143 -5.32 4.57 -20.48
CA ALA A 143 -4.90 4.98 -21.81
C ALA A 143 -6.06 5.58 -22.64
N ALA A 144 -7.28 5.08 -22.45
CA ALA A 144 -8.49 5.61 -23.10
C ALA A 144 -9.04 6.87 -22.42
N ASN A 145 -8.82 7.01 -21.11
CA ASN A 145 -9.24 8.15 -20.32
C ASN A 145 -8.17 8.48 -19.26
N SER A 146 -7.48 9.62 -19.43
CA SER A 146 -6.46 10.10 -18.48
C SER A 146 -7.02 10.46 -17.10
N ASP A 147 -8.33 10.60 -16.97
CA ASP A 147 -9.05 10.85 -15.73
C ASP A 147 -9.78 9.60 -15.22
N TYR A 148 -9.30 8.40 -15.58
CA TYR A 148 -9.97 7.16 -15.17
C TYR A 148 -9.98 7.00 -13.65
N GLU A 149 -11.19 6.80 -13.12
CA GLU A 149 -11.43 6.47 -11.72
C GLU A 149 -11.55 4.95 -11.58
N VAL A 150 -10.66 4.32 -10.80
CA VAL A 150 -10.84 2.91 -10.41
C VAL A 150 -12.20 2.78 -9.73
N THR A 151 -13.02 1.87 -10.23
CA THR A 151 -14.40 1.68 -9.76
C THR A 151 -14.53 0.52 -8.80
N ARG A 152 -15.66 0.41 -8.11
CA ARG A 152 -15.98 -0.78 -7.32
C ARG A 152 -16.06 -2.03 -8.20
N GLU A 153 -16.57 -1.87 -9.42
CA GLU A 153 -16.73 -2.94 -10.40
C GLU A 153 -15.37 -3.47 -10.86
N ASP A 154 -14.35 -2.62 -11.00
CA ASP A 154 -12.97 -3.03 -11.26
C ASP A 154 -12.46 -3.97 -10.16
N LEU A 155 -12.70 -3.60 -8.90
CA LEU A 155 -12.27 -4.37 -7.75
C LEU A 155 -13.00 -5.71 -7.66
N LEU A 156 -14.32 -5.73 -7.90
CA LEU A 156 -15.10 -6.96 -7.93
C LEU A 156 -14.68 -7.88 -9.09
N ALA A 157 -14.38 -7.33 -10.26
CA ALA A 157 -13.86 -8.09 -11.39
C ALA A 157 -12.47 -8.66 -11.08
N TRP A 158 -11.61 -7.86 -10.45
CA TRP A 158 -10.30 -8.31 -9.99
C TRP A 158 -10.43 -9.47 -8.98
N GLU A 159 -11.33 -9.35 -8.00
CA GLU A 159 -11.55 -10.40 -7.00
C GLU A 159 -12.12 -11.69 -7.59
N LYS A 160 -13.00 -11.57 -8.60
CA LYS A 160 -13.51 -12.74 -9.33
C LYS A 160 -12.39 -13.54 -9.98
N ALA A 161 -11.35 -12.87 -10.47
CA ALA A 161 -10.21 -13.53 -11.13
C ALA A 161 -9.12 -13.99 -10.15
N ASN A 162 -8.89 -13.24 -9.07
CA ASN A 162 -7.70 -13.40 -8.23
C ASN A 162 -7.98 -13.93 -6.82
N GLY A 163 -9.25 -13.94 -6.41
CA GLY A 163 -9.68 -14.16 -5.02
C GLY A 163 -9.88 -12.85 -4.28
N ARG A 164 -10.45 -12.93 -3.07
CA ARG A 164 -10.73 -11.75 -2.24
C ARG A 164 -9.43 -10.97 -1.93
N ILE A 165 -9.50 -9.65 -1.99
CA ILE A 165 -8.42 -8.76 -1.53
C ILE A 165 -8.15 -9.06 -0.04
N PRO A 166 -6.90 -9.40 0.34
CA PRO A 166 -6.57 -9.76 1.71
C PRO A 166 -6.77 -8.60 2.69
N ASN A 167 -7.16 -8.93 3.91
CA ASN A 167 -7.14 -7.98 5.03
C ASN A 167 -5.72 -7.43 5.24
N GLY A 168 -5.60 -6.11 5.43
CA GLY A 168 -4.30 -5.45 5.58
C GLY A 168 -3.47 -5.36 4.30
N ALA A 169 -4.06 -5.62 3.13
CA ALA A 169 -3.35 -5.43 1.86
C ALA A 169 -3.17 -3.94 1.50
N VAL A 170 -2.11 -3.66 0.75
CA VAL A 170 -1.98 -2.43 -0.03
C VAL A 170 -2.55 -2.70 -1.42
N VAL A 171 -3.53 -1.90 -1.82
CA VAL A 171 -4.14 -2.00 -3.15
C VAL A 171 -3.43 -1.03 -4.07
N VAL A 172 -2.64 -1.56 -5.00
CA VAL A 172 -1.85 -0.81 -5.96
C VAL A 172 -2.66 -0.64 -7.25
N MET A 173 -2.83 0.59 -7.70
CA MET A 173 -3.30 0.88 -9.06
C MET A 173 -2.11 0.87 -10.01
N ASN A 174 -2.15 -0.01 -11.02
CA ASN A 174 -1.27 0.09 -12.18
C ASN A 174 -2.03 0.75 -13.33
N SER A 175 -1.73 2.03 -13.60
CA SER A 175 -2.31 2.75 -14.74
C SER A 175 -1.34 2.88 -15.91
N GLY A 176 -0.08 2.47 -15.71
CA GLY A 176 1.00 2.65 -16.68
C GLY A 176 1.44 4.11 -16.78
N TRP A 177 1.15 4.94 -15.77
CA TRP A 177 1.50 6.35 -15.76
C TRP A 177 3.00 6.57 -15.73
N GLY A 178 3.73 5.65 -15.11
CA GLY A 178 5.18 5.71 -14.94
C GLY A 178 5.98 5.92 -16.23
N LYS A 179 5.43 5.58 -17.41
CA LYS A 179 6.05 5.89 -18.71
C LYS A 179 6.25 7.38 -19.00
N ARG A 180 5.63 8.25 -18.20
CA ARG A 180 5.74 9.72 -18.29
C ARG A 180 6.89 10.28 -17.46
N TRP A 181 7.46 9.49 -16.56
CA TRP A 181 8.65 9.87 -15.79
C TRP A 181 9.88 9.92 -16.74
N PRO A 182 10.84 10.85 -16.57
CA PRO A 182 10.94 11.90 -15.53
C PRO A 182 10.39 13.28 -15.94
N ASP A 183 9.65 13.40 -17.04
CA ASP A 183 9.21 14.68 -17.58
C ASP A 183 8.11 15.33 -16.69
N PRO A 184 8.36 16.50 -16.05
CA PRO A 184 7.43 17.10 -15.10
C PRO A 184 6.05 17.40 -15.69
N SER A 185 6.01 17.97 -16.89
CA SER A 185 4.74 18.34 -17.54
C SER A 185 3.94 17.10 -17.93
N LYS A 186 4.61 16.07 -18.48
CA LYS A 186 3.94 14.81 -18.84
C LYS A 186 3.49 14.05 -17.59
N PHE A 187 4.31 13.96 -16.55
CA PHE A 187 3.99 13.18 -15.35
C PHE A 187 2.85 13.81 -14.54
N LEU A 188 2.78 15.15 -14.49
CA LEU A 188 1.64 15.88 -13.94
C LEU A 188 0.39 15.84 -14.83
N GLY A 189 0.51 15.29 -16.05
CA GLY A 189 -0.57 15.19 -17.01
C GLY A 189 -1.15 16.55 -17.40
N LEU A 190 -0.31 17.58 -17.55
CA LEU A 190 -0.79 18.93 -17.85
C LEU A 190 -1.42 18.99 -19.25
N ASP A 191 -2.65 19.49 -19.32
CA ASP A 191 -3.31 19.83 -20.60
C ASP A 191 -2.79 21.17 -21.16
N ALA A 192 -3.33 21.58 -22.31
CA ALA A 192 -2.96 22.84 -22.97
C ALA A 192 -3.28 24.09 -22.13
N LYS A 193 -4.13 23.99 -21.11
CA LYS A 193 -4.49 25.05 -20.17
C LYS A 193 -3.74 24.96 -18.83
N GLY A 194 -2.86 23.97 -18.68
CA GLY A 194 -2.12 23.71 -17.44
C GLY A 194 -2.94 22.96 -16.37
N GLY A 195 -4.10 22.41 -16.73
CA GLY A 195 -4.90 21.56 -15.85
C GLY A 195 -4.27 20.16 -15.72
N PRO A 196 -4.07 19.63 -14.51
CA PRO A 196 -3.48 18.31 -14.32
C PRO A 196 -4.50 17.20 -14.56
N HIS A 197 -4.04 16.13 -15.20
CA HIS A 197 -4.79 14.89 -15.40
C HIS A 197 -4.01 13.71 -14.82
N GLY A 198 -4.74 12.73 -14.34
CA GLY A 198 -4.15 11.52 -13.78
C GLY A 198 -5.23 10.57 -13.31
N PRO A 199 -5.15 9.29 -13.66
CA PRO A 199 -6.04 8.28 -13.11
C PRO A 199 -5.76 8.10 -11.63
N GLY A 200 -6.72 7.52 -10.92
CA GLY A 200 -6.60 7.21 -9.50
C GLY A 200 -7.83 6.48 -9.00
N PHE A 201 -7.94 6.31 -7.69
CA PHE A 201 -9.10 5.67 -7.11
C PHE A 201 -10.34 6.58 -7.16
N GLY A 202 -11.49 6.00 -7.49
CA GLY A 202 -12.79 6.62 -7.26
C GLY A 202 -13.21 6.49 -5.78
N ASP A 203 -14.11 7.36 -5.34
CA ASP A 203 -14.61 7.35 -3.96
C ASP A 203 -15.39 6.08 -3.61
N ALA A 204 -16.21 5.57 -4.54
CA ALA A 204 -16.92 4.30 -4.35
C ALA A 204 -15.96 3.12 -4.18
N ALA A 205 -14.85 3.10 -4.92
CA ALA A 205 -13.81 2.08 -4.81
C ALA A 205 -13.07 2.17 -3.46
N ALA A 206 -12.62 3.37 -3.09
CA ALA A 206 -11.96 3.60 -1.81
C ALA A 206 -12.87 3.23 -0.62
N GLY A 207 -14.14 3.65 -0.65
CA GLY A 207 -15.13 3.33 0.37
C GLY A 207 -15.36 1.83 0.51
N PHE A 208 -15.44 1.10 -0.60
CA PHE A 208 -15.54 -0.37 -0.61
C PHE A 208 -14.31 -1.05 0.00
N LEU A 209 -13.10 -0.63 -0.39
CA LEU A 209 -11.86 -1.20 0.13
C LEU A 209 -11.71 -0.99 1.64
N LEU A 210 -12.02 0.22 2.11
CA LEU A 210 -11.95 0.56 3.53
C LEU A 210 -12.98 -0.21 4.37
N LYS A 211 -14.26 -0.19 3.95
CA LYS A 211 -15.37 -0.73 4.74
C LYS A 211 -15.47 -2.24 4.66
N GLU A 212 -15.21 -2.82 3.50
CA GLU A 212 -15.48 -4.23 3.27
C GLU A 212 -14.20 -5.10 3.16
N ARG A 213 -13.02 -4.51 2.92
CA ARG A 213 -11.76 -5.27 2.79
C ARG A 213 -10.73 -4.98 3.88
N ASN A 214 -10.91 -3.90 4.65
CA ASN A 214 -9.99 -3.46 5.70
C ASN A 214 -8.52 -3.46 5.24
N ILE A 215 -8.28 -2.78 4.13
CA ILE A 215 -6.94 -2.58 3.56
C ILE A 215 -6.02 -1.82 4.53
N ALA A 216 -4.70 -1.93 4.33
CA ALA A 216 -3.71 -1.12 5.03
C ALA A 216 -3.54 0.26 4.39
N GLY A 217 -3.58 0.32 3.06
CA GLY A 217 -3.45 1.57 2.31
C GLY A 217 -3.73 1.42 0.81
N LEU A 218 -3.69 2.55 0.12
CA LEU A 218 -3.77 2.64 -1.34
C LEU A 218 -2.43 3.07 -1.91
N ALA A 219 -2.08 2.58 -3.09
CA ALA A 219 -0.88 3.01 -3.80
C ALA A 219 -1.20 3.32 -5.27
N VAL A 220 -0.60 4.39 -5.80
CA VAL A 220 -0.78 4.80 -7.20
C VAL A 220 0.56 5.10 -7.88
N ASP A 221 0.60 4.97 -9.20
CA ASP A 221 1.74 5.37 -10.03
C ASP A 221 1.67 6.84 -10.53
N THR A 222 0.73 7.62 -9.99
CA THR A 222 0.46 9.04 -10.27
C THR A 222 0.84 9.94 -9.07
N VAL A 223 0.66 11.26 -9.21
CA VAL A 223 0.91 12.28 -8.16
C VAL A 223 -0.27 12.52 -7.21
N SER A 224 -1.32 11.71 -7.30
CA SER A 224 -2.46 11.78 -6.41
C SER A 224 -3.17 10.42 -6.33
N THR A 225 -3.50 9.97 -5.14
CA THR A 225 -4.19 8.69 -4.94
C THR A 225 -5.59 8.63 -5.56
N GLU A 226 -6.26 9.74 -5.71
CA GLU A 226 -7.50 9.85 -6.47
C GLU A 226 -7.29 10.37 -7.88
N ALA A 227 -8.26 10.09 -8.75
CA ALA A 227 -8.22 10.67 -10.09
C ALA A 227 -8.25 12.20 -9.99
N MET A 228 -7.40 12.89 -10.77
CA MET A 228 -7.30 14.35 -10.73
C MET A 228 -8.61 15.05 -11.09
N ALA A 229 -9.50 14.38 -11.83
CA ALA A 229 -10.86 14.87 -12.08
C ALA A 229 -11.71 15.06 -10.81
N LEU A 230 -11.39 14.34 -9.71
CA LEU A 230 -12.05 14.45 -8.40
C LEU A 230 -11.44 15.54 -7.51
N ALA A 231 -10.15 15.84 -7.68
CA ALA A 231 -9.40 16.81 -6.90
C ALA A 231 -9.94 18.26 -7.01
N GLY A 232 -10.56 18.61 -8.14
CA GLY A 232 -10.98 19.98 -8.48
C GLY A 232 -12.29 20.48 -7.84
N GLY A 233 -12.74 19.93 -6.70
CA GLY A 233 -13.93 20.43 -5.99
C GLY A 233 -15.27 20.13 -6.69
N LYS A 234 -15.30 19.17 -7.63
CA LYS A 234 -16.54 18.72 -8.29
C LYS A 234 -17.47 17.92 -7.37
N LYS A 235 -17.01 17.59 -6.16
CA LYS A 235 -17.77 16.91 -5.10
C LYS A 235 -17.85 17.80 -3.85
N PRO A 236 -18.87 17.62 -2.99
CA PRO A 236 -19.01 18.39 -1.75
C PRO A 236 -17.78 18.30 -0.84
N THR A 237 -17.12 17.14 -0.84
CA THR A 237 -15.82 16.95 -0.19
C THR A 237 -14.73 16.99 -1.27
N PRO A 238 -13.81 17.98 -1.25
CA PRO A 238 -12.64 17.94 -2.11
C PRO A 238 -11.70 16.82 -1.67
N PHE A 239 -11.05 16.17 -2.62
CA PHE A 239 -10.19 15.01 -2.40
C PHE A 239 -10.83 13.91 -1.53
N PRO A 240 -12.00 13.36 -1.95
CA PRO A 240 -12.72 12.36 -1.15
C PRO A 240 -11.88 11.13 -0.78
N VAL A 241 -10.92 10.71 -1.60
CA VAL A 241 -10.12 9.51 -1.28
C VAL A 241 -9.14 9.81 -0.15
N HIS A 242 -8.38 10.91 -0.22
CA HIS A 242 -7.56 11.34 0.91
C HIS A 242 -8.39 11.48 2.19
N PHE A 243 -9.56 12.13 2.08
CA PHE A 243 -10.45 12.31 3.23
C PHE A 243 -10.88 11.00 3.87
N MET A 244 -11.30 10.01 3.08
CA MET A 244 -11.74 8.72 3.60
C MET A 244 -10.60 7.86 4.14
N VAL A 245 -9.49 7.76 3.41
CA VAL A 245 -8.38 6.86 3.76
C VAL A 245 -7.71 7.32 5.04
N HIS A 246 -7.38 8.60 5.16
CA HIS A 246 -6.76 9.16 6.36
C HIS A 246 -7.71 9.23 7.55
N GLY A 247 -8.99 9.52 7.32
CA GLY A 247 -10.03 9.44 8.36
C GLY A 247 -10.21 8.02 8.91
N ALA A 248 -9.99 7.00 8.08
CA ALA A 248 -9.99 5.59 8.46
C ALA A 248 -8.66 5.09 9.05
N LYS A 249 -7.73 6.00 9.37
CA LYS A 249 -6.40 5.69 9.94
C LYS A 249 -5.52 4.83 9.04
N LYS A 250 -5.70 4.95 7.72
CA LYS A 250 -4.92 4.22 6.70
C LYS A 250 -3.93 5.17 6.03
N TYR A 251 -2.89 4.60 5.42
CA TYR A 251 -1.87 5.35 4.70
C TYR A 251 -2.09 5.32 3.18
N GLN A 252 -1.43 6.23 2.49
CA GLN A 252 -1.39 6.28 1.03
C GLN A 252 0.05 6.26 0.54
N ILE A 253 0.24 5.81 -0.70
CA ILE A 253 1.52 5.83 -1.39
C ILE A 253 1.29 6.45 -2.76
N GLU A 254 2.10 7.46 -3.08
CA GLU A 254 2.03 8.13 -4.37
C GLU A 254 3.35 7.99 -5.11
N MET A 255 3.26 8.17 -6.43
CA MET A 255 4.40 8.06 -7.33
C MET A 255 5.15 6.74 -7.15
N LEU A 256 4.43 5.62 -7.00
CA LEU A 256 5.00 4.28 -6.96
C LEU A 256 5.59 3.96 -8.35
N ALA A 257 6.88 3.64 -8.41
CA ALA A 257 7.51 3.22 -9.65
C ALA A 257 7.23 1.73 -9.94
N ASN A 258 7.32 1.35 -11.22
CA ASN A 258 7.33 -0.05 -11.64
C ASN A 258 6.11 -0.89 -11.18
N ALA A 259 4.94 -0.27 -10.96
CA ALA A 259 3.72 -0.97 -10.58
C ALA A 259 3.36 -2.11 -11.57
N GLY A 260 3.62 -1.91 -12.86
CA GLY A 260 3.42 -2.94 -13.89
C GLY A 260 4.41 -4.12 -13.88
N LEU A 261 5.43 -4.09 -13.02
CA LEU A 261 6.33 -5.25 -12.79
C LEU A 261 5.83 -6.15 -11.64
N LEU A 262 4.81 -5.72 -10.91
CA LEU A 262 4.25 -6.49 -9.80
C LEU A 262 3.19 -7.46 -10.31
N PRO A 263 3.13 -8.69 -9.78
CA PRO A 263 2.05 -9.62 -10.10
C PRO A 263 0.71 -9.12 -9.54
N ALA A 264 -0.41 -9.56 -10.13
CA ALA A 264 -1.74 -9.22 -9.62
C ALA A 264 -1.88 -9.52 -8.12
N LYS A 265 -1.34 -10.66 -7.66
CA LYS A 265 -1.31 -11.06 -6.24
C LYS A 265 0.00 -11.77 -5.89
N GLY A 266 0.25 -11.89 -4.58
CA GLY A 266 1.41 -12.63 -4.04
C GLY A 266 2.66 -11.79 -3.82
N ALA A 267 2.61 -10.49 -4.17
CA ALA A 267 3.65 -9.55 -3.80
C ALA A 267 3.52 -9.15 -2.33
N VAL A 268 4.65 -8.81 -1.71
CA VAL A 268 4.71 -8.13 -0.41
C VAL A 268 5.48 -6.83 -0.59
N LEU A 269 4.85 -5.70 -0.26
CA LEU A 269 5.53 -4.40 -0.25
C LEU A 269 6.25 -4.20 1.07
N VAL A 270 7.48 -3.71 0.98
CA VAL A 270 8.24 -3.15 2.10
C VAL A 270 8.31 -1.64 1.88
N ILE A 271 7.71 -0.89 2.80
CA ILE A 271 7.52 0.55 2.73
C ILE A 271 8.41 1.19 3.79
N SER A 272 9.55 1.75 3.41
CA SER A 272 10.56 2.24 4.35
C SER A 272 10.68 3.78 4.32
N PRO A 273 9.78 4.51 5.00
CA PRO A 273 9.83 5.97 5.05
C PRO A 273 10.95 6.49 5.95
N VAL A 274 11.40 7.71 5.68
CA VAL A 274 12.17 8.47 6.68
C VAL A 274 11.30 8.69 7.93
N LYS A 275 11.85 8.42 9.12
CA LYS A 275 11.11 8.52 10.39
C LYS A 275 11.09 9.97 10.91
N ILE A 276 10.26 10.81 10.29
CA ILE A 276 10.11 12.24 10.61
C ILE A 276 9.18 12.41 11.81
N GLN A 277 9.64 13.09 12.87
CA GLN A 277 8.85 13.33 14.08
C GLN A 277 7.55 14.07 13.75
N ASN A 278 6.40 13.47 14.09
CA ASN A 278 5.06 13.95 13.75
C ASN A 278 4.85 14.28 12.25
N GLY A 279 5.67 13.70 11.36
CA GLY A 279 5.64 14.03 9.94
C GLY A 279 4.32 13.62 9.29
N SER A 280 3.81 14.46 8.40
CA SER A 280 2.54 14.20 7.71
C SER A 280 2.68 13.21 6.55
N GLY A 281 3.90 13.01 6.11
CA GLY A 281 4.32 12.01 5.15
C GLY A 281 5.83 11.89 5.18
N ALA A 282 6.40 11.10 4.27
CA ALA A 282 7.84 11.07 4.09
C ALA A 282 8.26 10.53 2.71
N PRO A 283 9.38 11.04 2.16
CA PRO A 283 10.11 10.35 1.09
C PRO A 283 10.42 8.91 1.52
N THR A 284 10.14 7.95 0.64
CA THR A 284 10.08 6.53 1.01
C THR A 284 10.78 5.66 -0.01
N ARG A 285 11.67 4.76 0.45
CA ARG A 285 12.16 3.67 -0.39
C ARG A 285 11.19 2.49 -0.27
N ILE A 286 10.54 2.18 -1.38
CA ILE A 286 9.58 1.09 -1.52
C ILE A 286 10.15 0.04 -2.47
N TYR A 287 10.05 -1.22 -2.05
CA TYR A 287 10.35 -2.36 -2.91
C TYR A 287 9.38 -3.51 -2.63
N ALA A 288 9.18 -4.37 -3.62
CA ALA A 288 8.32 -5.53 -3.51
C ALA A 288 9.12 -6.83 -3.53
N LEU A 289 8.80 -7.74 -2.62
CA LEU A 289 9.16 -9.14 -2.72
C LEU A 289 8.12 -9.80 -3.64
N VAL A 290 8.56 -10.37 -4.76
CA VAL A 290 7.68 -10.99 -5.75
C VAL A 290 8.09 -12.43 -6.02
N PRO A 291 7.14 -13.38 -6.14
CA PRO A 291 7.44 -14.73 -6.59
C PRO A 291 8.03 -14.75 -8.00
N SER A 292 9.09 -15.51 -8.19
CA SER A 292 9.62 -15.85 -9.52
C SER A 292 8.85 -17.05 -10.07
N ARG A 293 7.70 -16.77 -10.69
CA ARG A 293 6.75 -17.73 -11.29
C ARG A 293 5.70 -18.26 -10.33
#